data_AF-A0A9D4D883-F1
#
_entry.id   AF-A0A9D4D883-F1
#
_cell.length_a   1.000
_cell.length_b   1.000
_cell.length_c   1.000
_cell.angle_alpha   90.00
_cell.angle_beta   90.00
_cell.angle_gamma   90.00
#
_symmetry.space_group_name_H-M   'P 1'
#
loop_
_entity.id
_entity.type
_entity.pdbx_description
1 polymer ?
#
loop_
_entity_poly.entity_id
_entity_poly.type
_entity_poly.pdbx_seq_one_letter_code
_entity_poly.pdbx_strand_id
1 'polypeptide(L)'
;MNQFESSVNTYQKALGDRIDQLETRLEKKLSDRVAQLIDRRLTTELNRLRKDVDDRVGDFRIEVTKDLEDMGKTFETLQESMVSKERSGTSGNSCNLVIRDMPEHSGENVRTKINNMFRDQLKLSGVQVHSAIRKTSSNSRPGVIIATLETIEDKEKVLKAKSLLRNSSLSNVYIHPDQSHAERMWNSNLRAVVDAVNGGDGCIASVAVEL
;
A
#
# COMPACT_ATOMS: atom_id res chain seq x y z
N MET A 1 41.81 -52.95 83.30
CA MET A 1 41.94 -52.55 81.89
C MET A 1 40.59 -52.44 81.19
N ASN A 2 39.74 -53.47 81.20
CA ASN A 2 38.46 -53.48 80.46
C ASN A 2 37.45 -52.35 80.77
N GLN A 3 37.36 -51.83 82.00
CA GLN A 3 36.44 -50.73 82.31
C GLN A 3 36.88 -49.39 81.71
N PHE A 4 38.18 -49.10 81.69
CA PHE A 4 38.72 -47.86 81.14
C PHE A 4 38.54 -47.80 79.62
N GLU A 5 38.85 -48.89 78.92
CA GLU A 5 38.63 -48.99 77.47
C GLU A 5 37.14 -48.87 77.09
N SER A 6 36.25 -49.48 77.87
CA SER A 6 34.79 -49.36 77.67
C SER A 6 34.31 -47.90 77.83
N SER A 7 34.80 -47.19 78.84
CA SER A 7 34.49 -45.77 79.03
C SER A 7 35.02 -44.92 77.88
N VAL A 8 36.27 -45.14 77.45
CA VAL A 8 36.87 -44.40 76.32
C VAL A 8 36.07 -44.62 75.02
N ASN A 9 35.71 -45.86 74.71
CA ASN A 9 34.91 -46.17 73.53
C ASN A 9 33.51 -45.53 73.59
N THR A 10 32.90 -45.47 74.78
CA THR A 10 31.61 -44.82 74.98
C THR A 10 31.69 -43.31 74.74
N TYR A 11 32.75 -42.65 75.24
CA TYR A 11 32.98 -41.24 75.00
C TYR A 11 33.28 -40.93 73.53
N GLN A 12 34.07 -41.76 72.86
CA GLN A 12 34.34 -41.61 71.42
C GLN A 12 33.06 -41.72 70.60
N LYS A 13 32.20 -42.70 70.90
CA LYS A 13 30.90 -42.84 70.22
C LYS A 13 29.99 -41.63 70.47
N ALA A 14 29.86 -41.20 71.72
CA ALA A 14 29.04 -40.03 72.07
C ALA A 14 29.57 -38.73 71.43
N LEU A 15 30.89 -38.62 71.24
CA LEU A 15 31.49 -37.49 70.53
C LEU A 15 31.19 -37.54 69.03
N GLY A 16 31.30 -38.72 68.41
CA GLY A 16 30.90 -38.96 67.02
C GLY A 16 29.44 -38.58 66.77
N ASP A 17 28.52 -39.08 67.59
CA ASP A 17 27.09 -38.75 67.49
C ASP A 17 26.83 -37.24 67.60
N ARG A 18 27.61 -36.53 68.44
CA ARG A 18 27.50 -35.06 68.56
C ARG A 18 28.05 -34.33 67.34
N ILE A 19 29.12 -34.83 66.73
CA ILE A 19 29.68 -34.27 65.50
C ILE A 19 28.67 -34.44 64.36
N ASP A 20 28.11 -35.63 64.18
CA ASP A 20 27.10 -35.91 63.13
C ASP A 20 25.85 -35.01 63.30
N GLN A 21 25.40 -34.80 64.54
CA GLN A 21 24.29 -33.89 64.83
C GLN A 21 24.62 -32.43 64.54
N LEU A 22 25.87 -32.00 64.80
CA LEU A 22 26.30 -30.64 64.49
C LEU A 22 26.41 -30.45 62.97
N GLU A 23 26.95 -31.42 62.24
CA GLU A 23 27.05 -31.41 60.78
C GLU A 23 25.65 -31.32 60.17
N THR A 24 24.73 -32.20 60.56
CA THR A 24 23.34 -32.18 60.08
C THR A 24 22.65 -30.83 60.34
N ARG A 25 22.87 -30.24 61.53
CA ARG A 25 22.29 -28.94 61.89
C ARG A 25 22.89 -27.79 61.09
N LEU A 26 24.20 -27.84 60.82
CA LEU A 26 24.89 -26.83 60.03
C LEU A 26 24.47 -26.92 58.57
N GLU A 27 24.42 -28.11 57.99
CA GLU A 27 23.94 -28.35 56.63
C GLU A 27 22.52 -27.83 56.44
N LYS A 28 21.61 -28.14 57.37
CA LYS A 28 20.24 -27.64 57.33
C LYS A 28 20.19 -26.11 57.38
N LYS A 29 20.91 -25.50 58.33
CA LYS A 29 20.96 -24.02 58.44
C LYS A 29 21.53 -23.37 57.19
N LEU A 30 22.55 -23.98 56.59
CA LEU A 30 23.20 -23.45 55.40
C LEU A 30 22.26 -23.57 54.19
N SER A 31 21.61 -24.72 54.03
CA SER A 31 20.60 -24.96 52.99
C SER A 31 19.43 -23.98 53.10
N ASP A 32 18.85 -23.82 54.29
CA ASP A 32 17.76 -22.87 54.54
C ASP A 32 18.17 -21.43 54.22
N ARG A 33 19.42 -21.06 54.56
CA ARG A 33 19.94 -19.71 54.29
C ARG A 33 20.17 -19.48 52.80
N VAL A 34 20.71 -20.47 52.09
CA VAL A 34 20.90 -20.40 50.64
C VAL A 34 19.56 -20.27 49.93
N ALA A 35 18.56 -21.09 50.30
CA ALA A 35 17.21 -21.01 49.74
C ALA A 35 16.60 -19.61 49.94
N GLN A 36 16.66 -19.07 51.15
CA GLN A 36 16.15 -17.71 51.45
C GLN A 36 16.84 -16.61 50.63
N LEU A 37 18.16 -16.71 50.41
CA LEU A 37 18.89 -15.73 49.62
C LEU A 37 18.53 -15.82 48.13
N ILE A 38 18.36 -17.04 47.62
CA ILE A 38 17.92 -17.29 46.24
C ILE A 38 16.51 -16.74 46.04
N ASP A 39 15.56 -17.08 46.92
CA ASP A 39 14.18 -16.63 46.81
C ASP A 39 14.06 -15.11 46.87
N ARG A 40 14.78 -14.46 47.79
CA ARG A 40 14.81 -12.99 47.87
C ARG A 40 15.36 -12.38 46.58
N ARG A 41 16.49 -12.89 46.08
CA ARG A 41 17.11 -12.36 44.87
C ARG A 41 16.21 -12.56 43.65
N LEU A 42 15.66 -13.76 43.48
CA LEU A 42 14.72 -14.06 42.40
C LEU A 42 13.50 -13.15 42.45
N THR A 43 12.90 -12.98 43.64
CA THR A 43 11.73 -12.11 43.81
C THR A 43 12.05 -10.65 43.45
N THR A 44 13.21 -10.13 43.89
CA THR A 44 13.63 -8.77 43.55
C THR A 44 13.85 -8.59 42.05
N GLU A 45 14.58 -9.51 41.40
CA GLU A 45 14.86 -9.41 39.96
C GLU A 45 13.60 -9.62 39.12
N LEU A 46 12.71 -10.55 39.49
CA LEU A 46 11.45 -10.75 38.79
C LEU A 46 10.53 -9.53 38.90
N ASN A 47 10.46 -8.89 40.07
CA ASN A 47 9.68 -7.67 40.23
C ASN A 47 10.27 -6.50 39.44
N ARG A 48 11.60 -6.40 39.38
CA ARG A 48 12.27 -5.39 38.57
C ARG A 48 12.01 -5.62 37.07
N LEU A 49 12.19 -6.84 36.59
CA LEU A 49 11.97 -7.20 35.19
C LEU A 49 10.51 -7.01 34.79
N ARG A 50 9.57 -7.39 35.67
CA ARG A 50 8.14 -7.14 35.46
C ARG A 50 7.86 -5.65 35.30
N LYS A 51 8.42 -4.81 36.18
CA LYS A 51 8.26 -3.36 36.08
C LYS A 51 8.84 -2.81 34.78
N ASP A 52 10.05 -3.20 34.41
CA ASP A 52 10.70 -2.75 33.17
C ASP A 52 9.89 -3.15 31.92
N VAL A 53 9.25 -4.34 31.94
CA VAL A 53 8.34 -4.78 30.87
C VAL A 53 7.05 -3.96 30.87
N ASP A 54 6.43 -3.75 32.03
CA ASP A 54 5.19 -2.97 32.15
C ASP A 54 5.41 -1.52 31.66
N ASP A 55 6.55 -0.91 32.02
CA ASP A 55 6.93 0.44 31.58
C ASP A 55 7.12 0.49 30.05
N ARG A 56 7.85 -0.47 29.46
CA ARG A 56 8.05 -0.56 27.99
C ARG A 56 6.76 -0.80 27.22
N VAL A 57 5.86 -1.63 27.76
CA VAL A 57 4.54 -1.86 27.16
C VAL A 57 3.70 -0.59 27.22
N GLY A 58 3.82 0.17 28.31
CA GLY A 58 3.22 1.51 28.45
C GLY A 58 3.70 2.47 27.37
N ASP A 59 5.01 2.59 27.18
CA ASP A 59 5.63 3.45 26.16
C ASP A 59 5.17 3.06 24.76
N PHE A 60 5.21 1.76 24.42
CA PHE A 60 4.77 1.26 23.12
C PHE A 60 3.29 1.55 22.86
N ARG A 61 2.44 1.44 23.89
CA ARG A 61 1.02 1.76 23.78
C ARG A 61 0.80 3.25 23.49
N ILE A 62 1.57 4.14 24.12
CA ILE A 62 1.51 5.58 23.88
C ILE A 62 1.93 5.89 22.44
N GLU A 63 3.03 5.31 21.97
CA GLU A 63 3.53 5.48 20.59
C GLU A 63 2.49 5.02 19.56
N VAL A 64 1.95 3.81 19.71
CA VAL A 64 0.91 3.29 18.80
C VAL A 64 -0.35 4.15 18.81
N THR A 65 -0.76 4.66 19.98
CA THR A 65 -1.94 5.54 20.06
C THR A 65 -1.71 6.84 19.30
N LYS A 66 -0.52 7.44 19.46
CA LYS A 66 -0.15 8.65 18.74
C LYS A 66 -0.08 8.42 17.22
N ASP A 67 0.52 7.33 16.78
CA ASP A 67 0.59 6.98 15.36
C ASP A 67 -0.82 6.81 14.75
N LEU A 68 -1.73 6.17 15.48
CA LEU A 68 -3.13 6.04 15.06
C LEU A 68 -3.83 7.40 14.98
N GLU A 69 -3.60 8.31 15.92
CA GLU A 69 -4.14 9.67 15.87
C GLU A 69 -3.60 10.45 14.67
N ASP A 70 -2.31 10.36 14.39
CA ASP A 70 -1.68 11.06 13.26
C ASP A 70 -2.12 10.46 11.91
N MET A 71 -2.31 9.14 11.84
CA MET A 71 -2.97 8.48 10.71
C MET A 71 -4.41 8.96 10.53
N GLY A 72 -5.17 9.12 11.63
CA GLY A 72 -6.52 9.66 11.62
C GLY A 72 -6.58 11.07 11.02
N LYS A 73 -5.71 11.98 11.48
CA LYS A 73 -5.58 13.34 10.93
C LYS A 73 -5.21 13.34 9.45
N THR A 74 -4.31 12.43 9.05
CA THR A 74 -3.90 12.28 7.65
C THR A 74 -5.07 11.82 6.79
N PHE A 75 -5.87 10.87 7.30
CA PHE A 75 -7.07 10.40 6.62
C PHE A 75 -8.14 11.49 6.51
N GLU A 76 -8.39 12.25 7.57
CA GLU A 76 -9.30 13.41 7.54
C GLU A 76 -8.84 14.44 6.51
N THR A 77 -7.55 14.79 6.51
CA THR A 77 -6.98 15.73 5.52
C THR A 77 -7.13 15.19 4.09
N LEU A 78 -6.89 13.90 3.87
CA LEU A 78 -7.09 13.27 2.57
C LEU A 78 -8.56 13.27 2.17
N GLN A 79 -9.47 12.96 3.08
CA GLN A 79 -10.91 12.97 2.84
C GLN A 79 -11.39 14.39 2.51
N GLU A 80 -10.98 15.40 3.26
CA GLU A 80 -11.25 16.81 2.97
C GLU A 80 -10.68 17.24 1.62
N SER A 81 -9.49 16.77 1.26
CA SER A 81 -8.89 17.03 -0.05
C SER A 81 -9.66 16.36 -1.19
N MET A 82 -10.19 15.16 -0.98
CA MET A 82 -11.02 14.44 -1.96
C MET A 82 -12.38 15.11 -2.13
N VAL A 83 -13.05 15.48 -1.03
CA VAL A 83 -14.34 16.20 -1.05
C VAL A 83 -14.17 17.59 -1.66
N SER A 84 -13.06 18.27 -1.39
CA SER A 84 -12.74 19.57 -2.01
C SER A 84 -12.46 19.43 -3.51
N LYS A 85 -11.85 18.32 -3.94
CA LYS A 85 -11.60 18.00 -5.35
C LYS A 85 -12.87 17.60 -6.10
N GLU A 86 -13.85 17.01 -5.42
CA GLU A 86 -15.19 16.77 -5.95
C GLU A 86 -16.02 18.06 -6.05
N ARG A 87 -15.81 19.03 -5.14
CA ARG A 87 -16.48 20.35 -5.17
C ARG A 87 -15.83 21.37 -6.09
N SER A 88 -14.51 21.30 -6.32
CA SER A 88 -13.80 22.07 -7.34
C SER A 88 -13.86 21.33 -8.67
N GLY A 89 -14.96 21.45 -9.41
CA GLY A 89 -15.27 20.69 -10.62
C GLY A 89 -14.24 20.76 -11.76
N THR A 90 -13.10 20.09 -11.62
CA THR A 90 -12.09 19.89 -12.68
C THR A 90 -11.25 18.65 -12.38
N SER A 91 -11.79 17.46 -12.61
CA SER A 91 -11.12 16.30 -13.24
C SER A 91 -11.86 15.01 -12.89
N GLY A 92 -12.66 14.52 -13.83
CA GLY A 92 -13.27 13.19 -13.81
C GLY A 92 -14.36 13.04 -14.87
N ASN A 93 -15.24 14.04 -14.96
CA ASN A 93 -16.50 13.94 -15.72
C ASN A 93 -16.62 14.95 -16.87
N SER A 94 -15.53 15.42 -17.46
CA SER A 94 -15.67 16.18 -18.71
C SER A 94 -16.10 15.24 -19.82
N CYS A 95 -17.23 15.53 -20.49
CA CYS A 95 -17.70 14.86 -21.70
C CYS A 95 -16.77 15.07 -22.93
N ASN A 96 -15.54 15.51 -22.69
CA ASN A 96 -14.54 15.81 -23.69
C ASN A 96 -13.77 14.57 -24.15
N LEU A 97 -13.49 14.56 -25.44
CA LEU A 97 -12.64 13.60 -26.15
C LEU A 97 -11.54 14.35 -26.89
N VAL A 98 -10.38 13.72 -26.98
CA VAL A 98 -9.23 14.22 -27.73
C VAL A 98 -9.04 13.33 -28.95
N ILE A 99 -9.16 13.91 -30.14
CA ILE A 99 -8.98 13.21 -31.42
C ILE A 99 -7.69 13.72 -32.06
N ARG A 100 -6.78 12.81 -32.40
CA ARG A 100 -5.47 13.11 -32.99
C ARG A 100 -5.40 12.60 -34.43
N ASP A 101 -4.55 13.28 -35.21
CA ASP A 101 -4.20 12.90 -36.58
C ASP A 101 -5.39 12.83 -37.55
N MET A 102 -6.48 13.53 -37.21
CA MET A 102 -7.61 13.71 -38.13
C MET A 102 -7.19 14.68 -39.25
N PRO A 103 -7.27 14.29 -40.55
CA PRO A 103 -6.89 15.14 -41.67
C PRO A 103 -7.53 16.52 -41.60
N GLU A 104 -6.90 17.55 -42.16
CA GLU A 104 -7.39 18.94 -42.11
C GLU A 104 -7.71 19.42 -43.53
N HIS A 105 -8.88 20.06 -43.70
CA HIS A 105 -9.27 20.69 -44.97
C HIS A 105 -9.66 22.14 -44.72
N SER A 106 -9.30 23.02 -45.66
CA SER A 106 -9.65 24.44 -45.60
C SER A 106 -11.17 24.62 -45.56
N GLY A 107 -11.67 25.36 -44.58
CA GLY A 107 -13.10 25.63 -44.39
C GLY A 107 -13.93 24.46 -43.83
N GLU A 108 -13.30 23.42 -43.28
CA GLU A 108 -14.05 22.27 -42.75
C GLU A 108 -14.86 22.60 -41.49
N ASN A 109 -16.09 22.10 -41.42
CA ASN A 109 -16.84 22.09 -40.18
C ASN A 109 -16.42 20.86 -39.34
N VAL A 110 -15.55 21.12 -38.36
CA VAL A 110 -14.97 20.08 -37.48
C VAL A 110 -16.06 19.26 -36.77
N ARG A 111 -17.15 19.90 -36.33
CA ARG A 111 -18.27 19.21 -35.66
C ARG A 111 -18.97 18.22 -36.59
N THR A 112 -19.36 18.67 -37.79
CA THR A 112 -20.01 17.81 -38.79
C THR A 112 -19.11 16.65 -39.19
N LYS A 113 -17.81 16.91 -39.33
CA LYS A 113 -16.81 15.90 -39.68
C LYS A 113 -16.73 14.77 -38.64
N ILE A 114 -16.71 15.12 -37.35
CA ILE A 114 -16.67 14.13 -36.26
C ILE A 114 -17.98 13.36 -36.18
N ASN A 115 -19.13 14.03 -36.32
CA ASN A 115 -20.43 13.35 -36.34
C ASN A 115 -20.52 12.32 -37.49
N ASN A 116 -20.01 12.66 -38.68
CA ASN A 116 -19.92 11.71 -39.79
C ASN A 116 -18.97 10.56 -39.45
N MET A 117 -17.82 10.82 -38.83
CA MET A 117 -16.90 9.75 -38.38
C MET A 117 -17.57 8.81 -37.37
N PHE A 118 -18.35 9.33 -36.41
CA PHE A 118 -19.05 8.51 -35.43
C PHE A 118 -20.13 7.63 -36.07
N ARG A 119 -20.88 8.16 -37.03
CA ARG A 119 -21.90 7.40 -37.74
C ARG A 119 -21.29 6.37 -38.69
N ASP A 120 -20.37 6.80 -39.54
CA ASP A 120 -19.91 6.03 -40.69
C ASP A 120 -18.80 5.04 -40.30
N GLN A 121 -17.91 5.42 -39.37
CA GLN A 121 -16.75 4.60 -38.98
C GLN A 121 -16.95 3.86 -37.66
N LEU A 122 -17.58 4.49 -36.67
CA LEU A 122 -17.84 3.86 -35.37
C LEU A 122 -19.21 3.16 -35.30
N LYS A 123 -20.06 3.32 -36.32
CA LYS A 123 -21.44 2.78 -36.36
C LYS A 123 -22.29 3.19 -35.16
N LEU A 124 -22.05 4.37 -34.61
CA LEU A 124 -22.78 4.90 -33.45
C LEU A 124 -23.96 5.74 -33.94
N SER A 125 -25.14 5.14 -33.99
CA SER A 125 -26.40 5.87 -34.20
C SER A 125 -26.88 6.47 -32.88
N GLY A 126 -26.95 7.80 -32.80
CA GLY A 126 -27.50 8.52 -31.64
C GLY A 126 -26.48 9.31 -30.82
N VAL A 127 -25.18 9.17 -31.07
CA VAL A 127 -24.16 10.02 -30.43
C VAL A 127 -23.97 11.31 -31.21
N GLN A 128 -24.13 12.45 -30.54
CA GLN A 128 -23.94 13.77 -31.13
C GLN A 128 -22.85 14.55 -30.41
N VAL A 129 -22.00 15.21 -31.19
CA VAL A 129 -21.03 16.18 -30.67
C VAL A 129 -21.75 17.49 -30.39
N HIS A 130 -21.62 18.00 -29.17
CA HIS A 130 -22.13 19.30 -28.75
C HIS A 130 -21.26 20.43 -29.32
N SER A 131 -19.96 20.35 -29.08
CA SER A 131 -18.98 21.31 -29.60
C SER A 131 -17.69 20.60 -30.02
N ALA A 132 -16.99 21.14 -31.01
CA ALA A 132 -15.69 20.62 -31.41
C ALA A 132 -14.78 21.76 -31.86
N ILE A 133 -13.55 21.76 -31.33
CA ILE A 133 -12.55 22.78 -31.63
C ILE A 133 -11.26 22.07 -32.01
N ARG A 134 -10.69 22.43 -33.16
CA ARG A 134 -9.34 22.03 -33.54
C ARG A 134 -8.35 23.05 -32.98
N LYS A 135 -7.40 22.58 -32.16
CA LYS A 135 -6.24 23.36 -31.72
C LYS A 135 -5.20 23.35 -32.81
N THR A 136 -4.65 24.52 -33.11
CA THR A 136 -3.57 24.68 -34.09
C THR A 136 -2.35 23.87 -33.67
N SER A 137 -1.75 23.17 -34.62
CA SER A 137 -0.47 22.50 -34.44
C SER A 137 0.63 23.40 -35.01
N SER A 138 1.72 23.57 -34.26
CA SER A 138 2.92 24.26 -34.75
C SER A 138 3.75 23.41 -35.70
N ASN A 139 3.49 22.10 -35.75
CA ASN A 139 4.20 21.13 -36.57
C ASN A 139 3.39 20.83 -37.83
N SER A 140 4.02 20.29 -38.89
CA SER A 140 3.35 19.87 -40.15
C SER A 140 2.34 18.72 -39.99
N ARG A 141 1.93 18.41 -38.75
CA ARG A 141 0.90 17.42 -38.40
C ARG A 141 -0.44 18.12 -38.23
N PRO A 142 -1.57 17.43 -38.52
CA PRO A 142 -2.89 17.98 -38.29
C PRO A 142 -3.09 18.41 -36.83
N GLY A 143 -3.81 19.51 -36.62
CA GLY A 143 -4.15 20.01 -35.29
C GLY A 143 -4.94 19.01 -34.44
N VAL A 144 -4.77 19.03 -33.12
CA VAL A 144 -5.51 18.16 -32.19
C VAL A 144 -6.94 18.67 -32.02
N ILE A 145 -7.93 17.80 -32.14
CA ILE A 145 -9.33 18.16 -31.95
C ILE A 145 -9.77 17.82 -30.53
N ILE A 146 -10.45 18.76 -29.88
CA ILE A 146 -11.17 18.53 -28.64
C ILE A 146 -12.67 18.57 -28.97
N ALA A 147 -13.35 17.46 -28.74
CA ALA A 147 -14.79 17.31 -28.98
C ALA A 147 -15.52 17.09 -27.65
N THR A 148 -16.52 17.92 -27.37
CA THR A 148 -17.38 17.79 -26.21
C THR A 148 -18.68 17.09 -26.62
N LEU A 149 -18.98 15.98 -25.97
CA LEU A 149 -20.23 15.24 -26.12
C LEU A 149 -21.31 15.77 -25.18
N GLU A 150 -22.55 15.40 -25.46
CA GLU A 150 -23.71 15.77 -24.64
C GLU A 150 -23.72 15.03 -23.30
N THR A 151 -23.42 13.73 -23.30
CA THR A 151 -23.43 12.89 -22.09
C THR A 151 -22.12 12.13 -21.89
N ILE A 152 -21.86 11.74 -20.64
CA ILE A 152 -20.72 10.87 -20.28
C ILE A 152 -20.92 9.47 -20.86
N GLU A 153 -22.16 8.97 -20.90
CA GLU A 153 -22.49 7.68 -21.50
C GLU A 153 -22.10 7.61 -22.97
N ASP A 154 -22.34 8.69 -23.73
CA ASP A 154 -21.95 8.76 -25.13
C ASP A 154 -20.42 8.79 -25.30
N LYS A 155 -19.71 9.43 -24.37
CA LYS A 155 -18.24 9.38 -24.32
C LYS A 155 -17.73 7.96 -24.15
N GLU A 156 -18.34 7.19 -23.25
CA GLU A 156 -17.99 5.79 -23.05
C GLU A 156 -18.28 4.93 -24.28
N LYS A 157 -19.44 5.12 -24.93
CA LYS A 157 -19.79 4.42 -26.18
C LYS A 157 -18.73 4.67 -27.26
N VAL A 158 -18.32 5.92 -27.45
CA VAL A 158 -17.26 6.28 -28.41
C VAL A 158 -15.92 5.64 -28.05
N LEU A 159 -15.53 5.67 -26.77
CA LEU A 159 -14.26 5.10 -26.33
C LEU A 159 -14.21 3.58 -26.45
N LYS A 160 -15.34 2.89 -26.30
CA LYS A 160 -15.46 1.43 -26.55
C LYS A 160 -15.40 1.12 -28.04
N ALA A 161 -16.04 1.92 -28.88
CA ALA A 161 -16.09 1.72 -30.32
C ALA A 161 -14.79 2.13 -31.05
N LYS A 162 -13.89 2.90 -30.42
CA LYS A 162 -12.70 3.47 -31.08
C LYS A 162 -11.78 2.43 -31.74
N SER A 163 -11.80 1.17 -31.31
CA SER A 163 -11.04 0.08 -31.93
C SER A 163 -11.44 -0.15 -33.39
N LEU A 164 -12.68 0.17 -33.77
CA LEU A 164 -13.20 0.07 -35.13
C LEU A 164 -12.50 1.02 -36.11
N LEU A 165 -11.91 2.13 -35.63
CA LEU A 165 -11.16 3.06 -36.46
C LEU A 165 -9.91 2.43 -37.06
N ARG A 166 -9.29 1.47 -36.37
CA ARG A 166 -8.08 0.79 -36.85
C ARG A 166 -8.32 0.03 -38.17
N ASN A 167 -9.56 -0.42 -38.40
CA ASN A 167 -9.96 -1.19 -39.57
C ASN A 167 -10.64 -0.33 -40.65
N SER A 168 -10.61 0.99 -40.51
CA SER A 168 -11.30 1.89 -41.42
C SER A 168 -10.36 2.73 -42.27
N SER A 169 -10.91 3.55 -43.17
CA SER A 169 -10.15 4.52 -43.96
C SER A 169 -9.42 5.58 -43.12
N LEU A 170 -9.70 5.63 -41.81
CA LEU A 170 -9.09 6.51 -40.83
C LEU A 170 -8.23 5.73 -39.81
N SER A 171 -7.49 4.72 -40.28
CA SER A 171 -6.63 3.86 -39.44
C SER A 171 -5.60 4.60 -38.59
N ASN A 172 -5.22 5.80 -39.01
CA ASN A 172 -4.25 6.66 -38.31
C ASN A 172 -4.90 7.67 -37.34
N VAL A 173 -6.22 7.65 -37.16
CA VAL A 173 -6.93 8.57 -36.27
C VAL A 173 -7.09 7.94 -34.89
N TYR A 174 -6.65 8.66 -33.86
CA TYR A 174 -6.68 8.16 -32.47
C TYR A 174 -7.63 8.96 -31.60
N ILE A 175 -8.49 8.26 -30.87
CA ILE A 175 -9.40 8.85 -29.88
C ILE A 175 -8.92 8.52 -28.47
N HIS A 176 -8.72 9.57 -27.67
CA HIS A 176 -8.35 9.48 -26.26
C HIS A 176 -9.39 10.18 -25.38
N PRO A 177 -9.57 9.70 -24.13
CA PRO A 177 -10.28 10.51 -23.14
C PRO A 177 -9.51 11.81 -22.90
N ASP A 178 -10.22 12.91 -22.72
CA ASP A 178 -9.61 14.12 -22.16
C ASP A 178 -9.18 13.83 -20.72
N GLN A 179 -7.90 14.07 -20.43
CA GLN A 179 -7.25 13.77 -19.15
C GLN A 179 -6.56 15.03 -18.65
N SER A 180 -6.62 15.26 -17.34
CA SER A 180 -5.88 16.35 -16.72
C SER A 180 -4.37 16.16 -16.88
N HIS A 181 -3.59 17.24 -16.76
CA HIS A 181 -2.13 17.13 -16.86
C HIS A 181 -1.54 16.17 -15.81
N ALA A 182 -2.03 16.24 -14.57
CA ALA A 182 -1.61 15.35 -13.49
C ALA A 182 -1.88 13.87 -13.83
N GLU A 183 -3.07 13.57 -14.37
CA GLU A 183 -3.47 12.22 -14.75
C GLU A 183 -2.65 11.70 -15.94
N ARG A 184 -2.31 12.57 -16.91
CA ARG A 184 -1.38 12.22 -18.00
C ARG A 184 0.01 11.87 -17.47
N MET A 185 0.54 12.65 -16.53
CA MET A 185 1.84 12.38 -15.90
C MET A 185 1.82 11.07 -15.11
N TRP A 186 0.76 10.84 -14.34
CA TRP A 186 0.55 9.59 -13.62
C TRP A 186 0.53 8.38 -14.55
N ASN A 187 -0.27 8.42 -15.62
CA ASN A 187 -0.36 7.33 -16.59
C ASN A 187 0.97 7.09 -17.32
N SER A 188 1.75 8.14 -17.58
CA SER A 188 3.09 8.02 -18.17
C SER A 188 4.06 7.31 -17.22
N ASN A 189 4.07 7.70 -15.95
CA ASN A 189 4.92 7.09 -14.94
C ASN A 189 4.54 5.63 -14.70
N LEU A 190 3.24 5.34 -14.60
CA LEU A 190 2.75 3.97 -14.44
C LEU A 190 3.15 3.09 -15.62
N ARG A 191 3.02 3.59 -16.85
CA ARG A 191 3.48 2.86 -18.04
C ARG A 191 4.98 2.58 -17.97
N ALA A 192 5.80 3.56 -17.59
CA ALA A 192 7.24 3.35 -17.43
C ALA A 192 7.57 2.26 -16.40
N VAL A 193 6.82 2.19 -15.29
CA VAL A 193 6.96 1.12 -14.29
C VAL A 193 6.54 -0.22 -14.86
N VAL A 194 5.39 -0.30 -15.55
CA VAL A 194 4.92 -1.54 -16.19
C VAL A 194 5.90 -2.03 -17.26
N ASP A 195 6.43 -1.12 -18.07
CA ASP A 195 7.43 -1.44 -19.09
C ASP A 195 8.74 -1.90 -18.46
N ALA A 196 9.13 -1.37 -17.30
CA ALA A 196 10.30 -1.85 -16.56
C ALA A 196 10.07 -3.25 -15.96
N VAL A 197 8.86 -3.54 -15.46
CA VAL A 197 8.47 -4.86 -14.95
C VAL A 197 8.40 -5.90 -16.07
N ASN A 198 7.89 -5.51 -17.24
CA ASN A 198 7.75 -6.40 -18.40
C ASN A 198 9.04 -6.47 -19.26
N GLY A 199 9.92 -5.47 -19.16
CA GLY A 199 11.17 -5.35 -19.91
C GLY A 199 12.41 -5.82 -19.15
N GLY A 200 12.24 -6.23 -17.89
CA GLY A 200 13.27 -6.86 -17.06
C GLY A 200 13.32 -8.38 -17.21
N ASP A 201 13.37 -8.87 -18.46
CA ASP A 201 14.11 -10.06 -18.91
C ASP A 201 13.62 -10.48 -20.29
N GLY A 202 14.55 -10.50 -21.24
CA GLY A 202 14.33 -11.17 -22.52
C GLY A 202 14.01 -12.65 -22.30
N CYS A 203 13.08 -13.15 -23.12
CA CYS A 203 12.62 -14.53 -23.21
C CYS A 203 11.60 -14.99 -22.16
N ILE A 204 10.34 -14.58 -22.30
CA ILE A 204 9.24 -15.53 -22.09
C ILE A 204 8.18 -15.35 -23.17
N ALA A 205 7.76 -16.50 -23.70
CA ALA A 205 6.92 -16.66 -24.88
C ALA A 205 5.55 -15.98 -24.74
N SER A 206 5.04 -15.61 -25.92
CA SER A 206 3.64 -15.32 -26.19
C SER A 206 2.70 -16.24 -25.39
N VAL A 207 1.89 -15.64 -24.52
CA VAL A 207 0.60 -16.21 -24.15
C VAL A 207 -0.45 -15.18 -24.56
N ALA A 208 -1.12 -15.50 -25.65
CA ALA A 208 -2.40 -14.90 -26.00
C ALA A 208 -3.38 -15.16 -24.85
N VAL A 209 -3.96 -14.10 -24.30
CA VAL A 209 -5.20 -14.20 -23.54
C VAL A 209 -6.26 -13.49 -24.37
N GLU A 210 -7.01 -14.29 -25.11
CA GLU A 210 -8.36 -13.94 -25.55
C GLU A 210 -9.25 -13.88 -24.30
N LEU A 211 -9.74 -12.69 -23.97
CA LEU A 211 -11.02 -12.44 -23.32
C LEU A 211 -11.60 -11.12 -23.84
#